data_AF-A0A8T7CK28-F1
#
_entry.id   AF-A0A8T7CK28-F1
#
_cell.length_a   1.000
_cell.length_b   1.000
_cell.length_c   1.000
_cell.angle_alpha   90.00
_cell.angle_beta   90.00
_cell.angle_gamma   90.00
#
_symmetry.space_group_name_H-M   'P 1'
#
loop_
_entity.id
_entity.type
_entity.pdbx_description
1 polymer ?
#
loop_
_entity_poly.entity_id
_entity_poly.type
_entity_poly.pdbx_seq_one_letter_code
_entity_poly.pdbx_strand_id
1 'polypeptide(L)'
;MALDFADESPDVELKAERPKRRQKVNVADRLFLIEQLALMLENGLSLHAALTGLAPQIDKPALKELVNSLADQIESGKSFSHAVSMHPEVFD
;
A
#
# COMPACT_ATOMS: atom_id res chain seq x y z
N MET A 1 44.62 -42.05 -5.84
CA MET A 1 43.24 -42.41 -6.18
C MET A 1 42.38 -41.40 -5.46
N ALA A 2 41.78 -40.46 -6.21
CA ALA A 2 41.25 -39.20 -5.70
C ALA A 2 40.01 -39.39 -4.81
N LEU A 3 39.93 -38.61 -3.72
CA LEU A 3 38.68 -38.39 -2.98
C LEU A 3 37.74 -37.59 -3.87
N ASP A 4 36.55 -38.14 -4.09
CA ASP A 4 35.44 -37.51 -4.77
C ASP A 4 34.78 -36.53 -3.78
N PHE A 5 34.98 -35.23 -4.02
CA PHE A 5 34.25 -34.17 -3.33
C PHE A 5 32.91 -34.04 -4.04
N ALA A 6 31.86 -34.60 -3.42
CA ALA A 6 30.48 -34.32 -3.79
C ALA A 6 30.16 -32.84 -3.48
N ASP A 7 30.55 -31.99 -4.43
CA ASP A 7 30.08 -30.63 -4.64
C ASP A 7 28.76 -30.70 -5.40
N GLU A 8 27.66 -30.96 -4.70
CA GLU A 8 26.33 -30.73 -5.26
C GLU A 8 25.64 -29.68 -4.39
N SER A 9 25.84 -28.43 -4.82
CA SER A 9 25.20 -27.25 -4.23
C SER A 9 23.68 -27.35 -4.38
N PRO A 10 22.88 -26.98 -3.37
CA PRO A 10 21.43 -27.01 -3.49
C PRO A 10 20.97 -25.95 -4.51
N ASP A 11 20.29 -26.41 -5.56
CA ASP A 11 19.58 -25.59 -6.53
C ASP A 11 18.59 -24.66 -5.82
N VAL A 12 18.93 -23.38 -5.71
CA VAL A 12 18.00 -22.34 -5.28
C VAL A 12 17.16 -21.94 -6.49
N GLU A 13 16.03 -22.62 -6.65
CA GLU A 13 15.04 -22.31 -7.68
C GLU A 13 14.30 -21.01 -7.33
N LEU A 14 14.81 -19.88 -7.81
CA LEU A 14 14.18 -18.57 -7.73
C LEU A 14 12.94 -18.54 -8.63
N LYS A 15 11.78 -18.93 -8.09
CA LYS A 15 10.48 -18.79 -8.76
C LYS A 15 10.13 -17.30 -8.89
N ALA A 16 10.43 -16.74 -10.06
CA ALA A 16 10.01 -15.39 -10.43
C ALA A 16 8.47 -15.33 -10.51
N GLU A 17 7.83 -14.78 -9.49
CA GLU A 17 6.39 -14.50 -9.51
C GLU A 17 6.08 -13.46 -10.59
N ARG A 18 5.19 -13.81 -11.54
CA ARG A 18 4.77 -12.91 -12.61
C ARG A 18 4.11 -11.66 -12.01
N PRO A 19 4.45 -10.43 -12.44
CA PRO A 19 3.87 -9.23 -11.86
C PRO A 19 2.35 -9.21 -12.07
N LYS A 20 1.58 -9.25 -10.98
CA LYS A 20 0.12 -9.08 -11.02
C LYS A 20 -0.20 -7.73 -11.67
N ARG A 21 -1.06 -7.74 -12.69
CA ARG A 21 -1.56 -6.53 -13.37
C ARG A 21 -2.01 -5.51 -12.32
N ARG A 22 -1.37 -4.33 -12.30
CA ARG A 22 -1.72 -3.24 -11.38
C ARG A 22 -3.20 -2.90 -11.53
N GLN A 23 -3.97 -3.08 -10.46
CA GLN A 23 -5.37 -2.72 -10.41
C GLN A 23 -5.47 -1.19 -10.32
N LYS A 24 -6.44 -0.56 -10.99
CA LYS A 24 -6.64 0.91 -10.88
C LYS A 24 -7.61 1.24 -9.76
N VAL A 25 -7.39 2.32 -9.03
CA VAL A 25 -8.37 2.89 -8.09
C VAL A 25 -9.56 3.43 -8.88
N ASN A 26 -10.78 3.07 -8.49
CA ASN A 26 -12.02 3.51 -9.13
C ASN A 26 -12.85 4.39 -8.19
N VAL A 27 -14.01 4.86 -8.65
CA VAL A 27 -14.91 5.74 -7.87
C VAL A 27 -15.37 5.09 -6.56
N ALA A 28 -15.72 3.79 -6.59
CA ALA A 28 -16.21 3.08 -5.41
C ALA A 28 -15.12 2.93 -4.34
N ASP A 29 -13.88 2.69 -4.75
CA ASP A 29 -12.72 2.62 -3.85
C ASP A 29 -12.50 3.97 -3.12
N ARG A 30 -12.68 5.09 -3.83
CA ARG A 30 -12.56 6.43 -3.24
C ARG A 30 -13.68 6.70 -2.26
N LEU A 31 -14.91 6.37 -2.63
CA LEU A 31 -16.06 6.55 -1.75
C LEU A 31 -15.85 5.77 -0.45
N PHE A 32 -15.46 4.49 -0.56
CA PHE A 32 -15.09 3.67 0.58
C PHE A 32 -14.00 4.31 1.46
N LEU A 33 -12.88 4.76 0.85
CA LEU A 33 -11.80 5.41 1.58
C LEU A 33 -12.30 6.64 2.34
N ILE A 34 -13.06 7.52 1.70
CA ILE A 34 -13.52 8.77 2.31
C ILE A 34 -14.56 8.52 3.40
N GLU A 35 -15.49 7.58 3.22
CA GLU A 35 -16.47 7.21 4.24
C GLU A 35 -15.80 6.63 5.49
N GLN A 36 -14.85 5.69 5.31
CA GLN A 36 -14.12 5.11 6.45
C GLN A 36 -13.25 6.15 7.15
N LEU A 37 -12.57 7.01 6.38
CA LEU A 37 -11.76 8.08 6.93
C LEU A 37 -12.61 9.08 7.72
N ALA A 38 -13.75 9.50 7.19
CA ALA A 38 -14.68 10.40 7.86
C ALA A 38 -15.14 9.82 9.21
N LEU A 39 -15.57 8.56 9.23
CA LEU A 39 -16.00 7.89 10.46
C LEU A 39 -14.90 7.84 11.52
N MET A 40 -13.66 7.55 11.12
CA MET A 40 -12.52 7.51 12.05
C MET A 40 -12.22 8.91 12.61
N LEU A 41 -12.25 9.95 11.77
CA LEU A 41 -12.05 11.33 12.19
C LEU A 41 -13.17 11.81 13.12
N GLU A 42 -14.43 11.47 12.83
CA GLU A 42 -15.59 11.76 13.68
C GLU A 42 -15.46 11.11 15.07
N ASN A 43 -14.86 9.93 15.14
CA ASN A 43 -14.55 9.24 16.40
C ASN A 43 -13.30 9.81 17.11
N GLY A 44 -12.73 10.90 16.62
CA GLY A 44 -11.62 11.61 17.25
C GLY A 44 -10.24 10.99 16.99
N LEU A 45 -10.13 10.05 16.05
CA LEU A 45 -8.82 9.56 15.62
C LEU A 45 -8.09 10.66 14.85
N SER A 46 -6.77 10.74 15.03
CA SER A 46 -5.95 11.60 14.19
C SER A 46 -5.94 11.08 12.75
N LEU A 47 -5.74 11.99 11.78
CA LEU A 47 -5.68 11.62 10.36
C LEU A 47 -4.66 10.51 10.08
N HIS A 48 -3.48 10.61 10.67
CA HIS A 48 -2.43 9.59 10.54
C HIS A 48 -2.88 8.23 11.11
N ALA A 49 -3.50 8.21 12.30
CA ALA A 49 -4.01 6.98 12.90
C ALA A 49 -5.14 6.36 12.08
N ALA A 50 -5.99 7.19 11.49
CA ALA A 50 -7.06 6.72 10.62
C ALA A 50 -6.52 6.05 9.34
N LEU A 51 -5.57 6.70 8.65
CA LEU A 51 -4.96 6.14 7.44
C LEU A 51 -4.20 4.83 7.71
N THR A 52 -3.37 4.81 8.76
CA THR A 52 -2.59 3.61 9.15
C THR A 52 -3.47 2.48 9.68
N GLY A 53 -4.59 2.80 10.34
CA GLY A 53 -5.59 1.81 10.77
C GLY A 53 -6.44 1.26 9.62
N LEU A 54 -6.64 2.02 8.55
CA LEU A 54 -7.41 1.60 7.37
C LEU A 54 -6.59 0.76 6.39
N ALA A 55 -5.31 1.09 6.19
CA ALA A 55 -4.41 0.37 5.28
C ALA A 55 -4.41 -1.18 5.39
N PRO A 56 -4.39 -1.80 6.58
CA PRO A 56 -4.42 -3.26 6.70
C PRO A 56 -5.77 -3.89 6.31
N GLN A 57 -6.85 -3.12 6.27
CA GLN A 57 -8.20 -3.59 5.93
C GLN A 57 -8.47 -3.57 4.41
N ILE A 58 -7.55 -3.03 3.62
CA ILE A 58 -7.72 -2.87 2.18
C ILE A 58 -7.12 -4.06 1.43
N ASP A 59 -7.98 -4.83 0.75
CA ASP A 59 -7.56 -5.96 -0.09
C ASP A 59 -6.93 -5.50 -1.41
N LYS A 60 -7.44 -4.39 -1.97
CA LYS A 60 -7.04 -3.88 -3.28
C LYS A 60 -5.63 -3.27 -3.20
N PRO A 61 -4.60 -3.87 -3.86
CA PRO A 61 -3.22 -3.42 -3.69
C PRO A 61 -3.00 -1.96 -4.04
N ALA A 62 -3.62 -1.47 -5.12
CA ALA A 62 -3.46 -0.07 -5.53
C ALA A 62 -4.11 0.94 -4.58
N LEU A 63 -5.24 0.59 -3.97
CA LEU A 63 -5.85 1.45 -2.95
C LEU A 63 -5.01 1.41 -1.66
N LYS A 64 -4.46 0.25 -1.30
CA LYS A 64 -3.56 0.11 -0.15
C LYS A 64 -2.28 0.93 -0.33
N GLU A 65 -1.66 0.86 -1.51
CA GLU A 65 -0.50 1.69 -1.87
C GLU A 65 -0.82 3.18 -1.76
N LEU A 66 -2.00 3.60 -2.25
CA LEU A 66 -2.46 4.98 -2.11
C LEU A 66 -2.58 5.40 -0.64
N VAL A 67 -3.26 4.60 0.20
CA VAL A 67 -3.47 4.94 1.62
C VAL A 67 -2.16 4.98 2.40
N ASN A 68 -1.23 4.07 2.13
CA ASN A 68 0.11 4.11 2.72
C ASN A 68 0.87 5.37 2.28
N SER A 69 0.86 5.70 0.99
CA SER A 69 1.48 6.93 0.49
C SER A 69 0.93 8.17 1.19
N LEU A 70 -0.40 8.26 1.36
CA LEU A 70 -1.02 9.35 2.11
C LEU A 70 -0.55 9.37 3.57
N ALA A 71 -0.50 8.22 4.25
CA ALA A 71 -0.04 8.11 5.63
C ALA A 71 1.41 8.60 5.78
N ASP A 72 2.31 8.16 4.90
CA ASP A 72 3.74 8.53 4.89
C ASP A 72 3.91 10.06 4.73
N GLN A 73 3.12 10.69 3.85
CA GLN A 73 3.16 12.14 3.68
C GLN A 73 2.74 12.87 4.97
N ILE A 74 1.68 12.42 5.64
CA ILE A 74 1.24 13.01 6.91
C ILE A 74 2.28 12.78 8.01
N GLU A 75 2.86 11.58 8.09
CA GLU A 75 3.93 11.25 9.05
C GLU A 75 5.15 12.17 8.86
N SER A 76 5.50 12.48 7.61
CA SER A 76 6.57 13.43 7.28
C SER A 76 6.23 14.92 7.52
N GLY A 77 5.02 15.21 8.01
CA GLY A 77 4.56 16.56 8.35
C GLY A 77 3.95 17.35 7.19
N LYS A 78 3.64 16.72 6.06
CA LYS A 78 2.92 17.37 4.95
C LYS A 78 1.44 17.50 5.26
N SER A 79 0.78 18.48 4.64
CA SER A 79 -0.68 18.59 4.73
C SER A 79 -1.39 17.50 3.94
N PHE A 80 -2.61 17.18 4.35
CA PHE A 80 -3.47 16.25 3.61
C PHE A 80 -3.75 16.71 2.17
N SER A 81 -3.99 18.00 1.97
CA SER A 81 -4.20 18.58 0.65
C SER A 81 -2.99 18.36 -0.27
N HIS A 82 -1.77 18.49 0.27
CA HIS A 82 -0.55 18.21 -0.47
C HIS A 82 -0.45 16.73 -0.83
N ALA A 83 -0.68 15.83 0.14
CA ALA A 83 -0.64 14.39 -0.09
C ALA A 83 -1.63 13.96 -1.19
N VAL A 84 -2.87 14.45 -1.16
CA VAL A 84 -3.90 14.19 -2.17
C VAL A 84 -3.48 14.73 -3.55
N SER A 85 -2.89 15.92 -3.61
CA SER A 85 -2.44 16.52 -4.88
C SER A 85 -1.34 15.75 -5.61
N MET A 86 -0.62 14.87 -4.90
CA MET A 86 0.39 13.98 -5.47
C MET A 86 -0.22 12.79 -6.25
N HIS A 87 -1.54 12.61 -6.18
CA HIS A 87 -2.27 11.50 -6.81
C HIS A 87 -3.39 11.99 -7.76
N PRO A 88 -3.08 12.82 -8.77
CA PRO A 88 -4.08 13.39 -9.68
C PRO A 88 -4.85 12.32 -10.47
N GLU A 89 -4.23 11.17 -10.75
CA GLU A 89 -4.90 10.04 -11.42
C GLU A 89 -6.04 9.42 -10.60
N VAL A 90 -6.10 9.73 -9.31
CA VAL A 90 -7.15 9.27 -8.40
C VAL A 90 -8.15 10.39 -8.06
N PHE A 91 -7.69 11.62 -7.83
CA PHE A 91 -8.49 12.67 -7.20
C PHE A 91 -8.88 13.87 -8.10
N ASP A 92 -8.40 13.94 -9.35
CA ASP A 92 -8.80 14.98 -10.32
C ASP A 92 -10.06 14.60 -11.13
#